data_AF-A0AAU0VYC3-F1
#
_entry.id   AF-A0AAU0VYC3-F1
#
_cell.length_a   1.000
_cell.length_b   1.000
_cell.length_c   1.000
_cell.angle_alpha   90.00
_cell.angle_beta   90.00
_cell.angle_gamma   90.00
#
_symmetry.space_group_name_H-M   'P 1'
#
loop_
_entity.id
_entity.type
_entity.pdbx_description
1 polymer ?
#
loop_
_entity_poly.entity_id
_entity_poly.type
_entity_poly.pdbx_seq_one_letter_code
_entity_poly.pdbx_strand_id
1 'polypeptide(L)'
;MTVKTRNSRPAAPKASETPEPVVTVVATRHPKSGLSISYRVTVDTVERAEVISEAGVSAGLVARLTIQAGPRQRPVTIMASRLIGEGEWYADAMTERGGRVHHSRGFGNRRGIPRRLLADLGDVLTICAYDVPGLIEDAEPGRPLKLRKVKAKRKGKAAAKA
;
A
#
# COMPACT_ATOMS: atom_id res chain seq x y z
N MET A 1 38.98 44.69 4.53
CA MET A 1 38.18 43.71 3.75
C MET A 1 37.21 43.04 4.70
N THR A 2 35.90 43.24 4.50
CA THR A 2 34.86 42.84 5.47
C THR A 2 34.00 41.76 4.81
N VAL A 3 34.11 40.52 5.28
CA VAL A 3 33.32 39.39 4.75
C VAL A 3 32.03 39.29 5.55
N LYS A 4 30.89 39.59 4.91
CA LYS A 4 29.55 39.38 5.46
C LYS A 4 29.24 37.88 5.51
N THR A 5 29.08 37.34 6.72
CA THR A 5 28.55 36.00 6.96
C THR A 5 27.06 35.95 6.61
N ARG A 6 26.67 35.05 5.69
CA ARG A 6 25.27 34.79 5.32
C ARG A 6 24.58 34.05 6.47
N ASN A 7 23.42 34.58 6.88
CA ASN A 7 22.48 33.96 7.79
C ASN A 7 22.21 32.49 7.43
N SER A 8 22.49 31.59 8.38
CA SER A 8 22.00 30.22 8.38
C SER A 8 20.48 30.24 8.56
N ARG A 9 19.76 29.84 7.51
CA ARG A 9 18.32 29.57 7.57
C ARG A 9 18.09 28.41 8.55
N PRO A 10 17.17 28.52 9.53
CA PRO A 10 16.87 27.39 10.39
C PRO A 10 16.31 26.24 9.54
N ALA A 11 16.85 25.04 9.76
CA ALA A 11 16.39 23.82 9.12
C ALA A 11 14.89 23.63 9.41
N ALA A 12 14.12 23.28 8.37
CA ALA A 12 12.73 22.91 8.51
C ALA A 12 12.60 21.81 9.57
N PRO A 13 11.61 21.87 10.49
CA PRO A 13 11.41 20.81 11.46
C PRO A 13 11.12 19.51 10.71
N LYS A 14 11.98 18.49 10.90
CA LYS A 14 11.68 17.11 10.52
C LYS A 14 10.41 16.69 11.24
N ALA A 15 9.28 16.69 10.53
CA ALA A 15 8.08 15.98 10.98
C ALA A 15 8.34 14.48 10.85
N SER A 16 9.08 13.94 11.82
CA SER A 16 9.30 12.51 12.03
C SER A 16 8.05 11.88 12.68
N GLU A 17 6.93 11.92 11.99
CA GLU A 17 5.80 11.06 12.31
C GLU A 17 5.75 9.98 11.24
N THR A 18 6.51 8.90 11.45
CA THR A 18 6.26 7.66 10.72
C THR A 18 4.81 7.27 10.99
N PRO A 19 3.97 7.14 9.96
CA PRO A 19 2.58 6.74 10.13
C PRO A 19 2.48 5.47 10.97
N GLU A 20 1.57 5.45 11.95
CA GLU A 20 1.28 4.21 12.67
C GLU A 20 0.71 3.18 11.68
N PRO A 21 1.22 1.94 11.66
CA PRO A 21 0.76 0.93 10.73
C PRO A 21 -0.68 0.49 11.02
N VAL A 22 -1.47 0.27 9.97
CA VAL A 22 -2.86 -0.22 10.11
C VAL A 22 -2.88 -1.74 10.13
N VAL A 23 -3.25 -2.31 11.29
CA VAL A 23 -3.34 -3.77 11.47
C VAL A 23 -4.79 -4.25 11.40
N THR A 24 -5.17 -5.04 10.40
CA THR A 24 -6.52 -5.62 10.27
C THR A 24 -6.46 -7.14 10.08
N VAL A 25 -7.57 -7.82 10.34
CA VAL A 25 -7.72 -9.25 10.03
C VAL A 25 -8.65 -9.37 8.84
N VAL A 26 -8.18 -10.01 7.78
CA VAL A 26 -8.92 -10.23 6.55
C VAL A 26 -9.17 -11.72 6.39
N ALA A 27 -10.44 -12.13 6.44
CA ALA A 27 -10.84 -13.47 6.06
C ALA A 27 -11.17 -13.48 4.57
N THR A 28 -10.46 -14.30 3.81
CA THR A 28 -10.61 -14.41 2.35
C THR A 28 -10.66 -15.87 1.92
N ARG A 29 -11.17 -16.11 0.73
CA ARG A 29 -11.26 -17.44 0.11
C ARG A 29 -10.36 -17.48 -1.11
N HIS A 30 -9.45 -18.45 -1.15
CA HIS A 30 -8.56 -18.61 -2.29
C HIS A 30 -9.37 -18.93 -3.56
N PRO A 31 -9.20 -18.19 -4.67
CA PRO A 31 -10.12 -18.26 -5.81
C PRO A 31 -10.09 -19.61 -6.54
N LYS A 32 -8.94 -20.32 -6.54
CA LYS A 32 -8.83 -21.64 -7.19
C LYS A 32 -9.22 -22.81 -6.29
N SER A 33 -8.61 -22.93 -5.11
CA SER A 33 -8.85 -24.04 -4.18
C SER A 33 -10.10 -23.90 -3.31
N GLY A 34 -10.73 -22.73 -3.24
CA GLY A 34 -11.88 -22.50 -2.35
C GLY A 34 -11.53 -22.51 -0.86
N LEU A 35 -10.24 -22.61 -0.52
CA LEU A 35 -9.76 -22.68 0.85
C LEU A 35 -9.90 -21.31 1.53
N SER A 36 -10.59 -21.29 2.67
CA SER A 36 -10.75 -20.09 3.49
C SER A 36 -9.54 -19.90 4.40
N ILE A 37 -8.93 -18.72 4.34
CA ILE A 37 -7.78 -18.33 5.18
C ILE A 37 -8.06 -16.96 5.79
N SER A 38 -7.68 -16.79 7.06
CA SER A 38 -7.62 -15.49 7.70
C SER A 38 -6.18 -14.99 7.74
N TYR A 39 -5.93 -13.80 7.21
CA TYR A 39 -4.64 -13.14 7.25
C TYR A 39 -4.69 -11.99 8.26
N ARG A 40 -3.71 -11.93 9.15
CA ARG A 40 -3.36 -10.68 9.81
C ARG A 40 -2.60 -9.83 8.80
N VAL A 41 -3.17 -8.69 8.44
CA VAL A 41 -2.63 -7.74 7.46
C VAL A 41 -2.18 -6.51 8.22
N THR A 42 -0.93 -6.12 8.03
CA THR A 42 -0.38 -4.87 8.53
C THR A 42 -0.03 -4.01 7.32
N VAL A 43 -0.73 -2.90 7.12
CA VAL A 43 -0.36 -1.91 6.09
C VAL A 43 0.63 -0.96 6.75
N ASP A 44 1.86 -0.97 6.25
CA ASP A 44 2.96 -0.16 6.78
C ASP A 44 2.95 1.25 6.16
N THR A 45 2.78 1.33 4.84
CA THR A 45 2.70 2.59 4.12
C THR A 45 1.77 2.49 2.92
N VAL A 46 1.15 3.62 2.57
CA VAL A 46 0.54 3.89 1.27
C VAL A 46 0.97 5.31 0.88
N GLU A 47 1.52 5.47 -0.32
CA GLU A 47 2.03 6.76 -0.81
C GLU A 47 1.82 6.89 -2.32
N ARG A 48 1.74 8.13 -2.81
CA ARG A 48 1.83 8.41 -4.24
C ARG A 48 3.28 8.20 -4.68
N ALA A 49 3.46 7.45 -5.75
CA ALA A 49 4.75 7.27 -6.40
C ALA A 49 4.65 7.65 -7.88
N GLU A 50 5.73 8.24 -8.37
CA GLU A 50 5.92 8.56 -9.77
C GLU A 50 7.34 8.15 -10.16
N VAL A 51 7.46 7.25 -11.13
CA VAL A 51 8.73 6.70 -11.60
C VAL A 51 8.83 6.92 -13.09
N ILE A 52 9.90 7.60 -13.48
CA ILE A 52 10.30 7.74 -14.88
C ILE A 52 11.26 6.59 -15.17
N SER A 53 10.92 5.75 -16.15
CA SER A 53 11.73 4.63 -16.59
C SER A 53 11.87 4.64 -18.11
N GLU A 54 12.71 3.76 -18.66
CA GLU A 54 12.82 3.54 -20.11
C GLU A 54 11.48 3.12 -20.75
N ALA A 55 10.54 2.58 -19.97
CA ALA A 55 9.21 2.21 -20.43
C ALA A 55 8.20 3.37 -20.40
N GLY A 56 8.62 4.57 -19.98
CA GLY A 56 7.77 5.74 -19.79
C GLY A 56 7.56 6.08 -18.33
N VAL A 57 6.58 6.97 -18.09
CA VAL A 57 6.21 7.46 -16.76
C VAL A 57 5.15 6.52 -16.17
N SER A 58 5.44 5.98 -14.98
CA SER A 58 4.47 5.26 -14.16
C SER A 58 4.10 6.13 -12.97
N ALA A 59 2.82 6.49 -12.86
CA ALA A 59 2.30 7.28 -11.75
C ALA A 59 1.13 6.53 -11.09
N GLY A 60 1.04 6.59 -9.77
CA GLY A 60 -0.05 5.99 -9.01
C GLY A 60 0.30 5.80 -7.55
N LEU A 61 -0.23 4.74 -6.95
CA LEU A 61 -0.06 4.42 -5.55
C LEU A 61 0.89 3.25 -5.38
N VAL A 62 1.76 3.35 -4.39
CA VAL A 62 2.55 2.24 -3.88
C VAL A 62 2.18 2.00 -2.42
N ALA A 63 2.11 0.72 -2.05
CA ALA A 63 1.84 0.30 -0.71
C ALA A 63 2.83 -0.77 -0.27
N ARG A 64 3.22 -0.69 0.99
CA ARG A 64 3.94 -1.76 1.68
C ARG A 64 2.99 -2.37 2.71
N LEU A 65 2.79 -3.67 2.61
CA LEU A 65 2.02 -4.42 3.59
C LEU A 65 2.75 -5.70 3.99
N THR A 66 2.44 -6.18 5.19
CA THR A 66 2.85 -7.49 5.68
C THR A 66 1.62 -8.34 5.91
N ILE A 67 1.64 -9.58 5.43
CA ILE A 67 0.58 -10.57 5.68
C ILE A 67 1.10 -11.75 6.50
N GLN A 68 0.26 -12.28 7.38
CA GLN A 68 0.55 -13.47 8.17
C GLN A 68 -0.71 -14.34 8.25
N ALA A 69 -0.67 -15.55 7.67
CA ALA A 69 -1.84 -16.44 7.61
C ALA A 69 -2.16 -17.17 8.93
N GLY A 70 -1.27 -17.10 9.92
CA GLY A 70 -1.50 -17.68 11.24
C GLY A 70 -0.33 -17.43 12.20
N PRO A 71 -0.52 -17.61 13.52
CA PRO A 71 0.45 -17.19 14.54
C PRO A 71 1.84 -17.83 14.39
N ARG A 72 1.89 -19.04 13.83
CA ARG A 72 3.13 -19.81 13.61
C ARG A 72 3.72 -19.65 12.21
N GLN A 73 2.99 -19.02 11.29
CA GLN A 73 3.51 -18.80 9.94
C GLN A 73 4.38 -17.54 9.90
N ARG A 74 5.42 -17.60 9.07
CA ARG A 74 6.31 -16.46 8.85
C ARG A 74 5.54 -15.35 8.12
N PRO A 75 5.63 -14.10 8.59
CA PRO A 75 5.07 -12.98 7.86
C PRO A 75 5.77 -12.79 6.51
N VAL A 76 5.00 -12.36 5.52
CA VAL A 76 5.49 -12.02 4.19
C VAL A 76 5.22 -10.56 3.92
N THR A 77 6.26 -9.83 3.52
CA THR A 77 6.14 -8.44 3.06
C THR A 77 5.78 -8.44 1.58
N ILE A 78 4.82 -7.60 1.21
CA ILE A 78 4.39 -7.38 -0.16
C ILE A 78 4.54 -5.88 -0.45
N MET A 79 5.23 -5.58 -1.55
CA MET A 79 5.18 -4.27 -2.20
C MET A 79 4.10 -4.37 -3.29
N ALA A 80 3.12 -3.49 -3.23
CA ALA A 80 2.02 -3.46 -4.19
C ALA A 80 1.88 -2.07 -4.81
N SER A 81 1.34 -2.00 -6.02
CA SER A 81 1.00 -0.75 -6.67
C SER A 81 -0.34 -0.79 -7.39
N ARG A 82 -0.93 0.39 -7.53
CA ARG A 82 -2.07 0.67 -8.39
C ARG A 82 -1.74 1.92 -9.20
N LEU A 83 -1.59 1.78 -10.52
CA LEU A 83 -1.30 2.92 -11.40
C LEU A 83 -2.56 3.76 -11.62
N ILE A 84 -2.39 5.03 -11.99
CA ILE A 84 -3.51 5.90 -12.37
C ILE A 84 -4.27 5.25 -13.53
N GLY A 85 -5.60 5.16 -13.38
CA GLY A 85 -6.48 4.46 -14.32
C GLY A 85 -6.63 2.96 -14.08
N GLU A 86 -5.83 2.35 -13.19
CA GLU A 86 -6.05 0.97 -12.74
C GLU A 86 -7.09 0.93 -11.61
N GLY A 87 -8.06 0.02 -11.71
CA GLY A 87 -9.03 -0.23 -10.63
C GLY A 87 -8.53 -1.21 -9.56
N GLU A 88 -7.47 -1.98 -9.85
CA GLU A 88 -6.99 -3.08 -9.02
C GLU A 88 -5.56 -2.87 -8.54
N TRP A 89 -5.24 -3.46 -7.39
CA TRP A 89 -3.88 -3.50 -6.85
C TRP A 89 -3.11 -4.72 -7.37
N TYR A 90 -1.83 -4.50 -7.67
CA TYR A 90 -0.92 -5.54 -8.15
C TYR A 90 0.26 -5.69 -7.21
N ALA A 91 0.68 -6.93 -6.95
CA ALA A 91 1.90 -7.23 -6.23
C ALA A 91 3.10 -7.04 -7.16
N ASP A 92 3.98 -6.10 -6.80
CA ASP A 92 5.23 -5.84 -7.50
C ASP A 92 6.34 -6.72 -6.93
N ALA A 93 6.42 -6.85 -5.60
CA ALA A 93 7.40 -7.70 -4.93
C ALA A 93 6.81 -8.43 -3.72
N MET A 94 7.36 -9.60 -3.41
CA MET A 94 6.97 -10.40 -2.25
C MET A 94 8.23 -11.01 -1.63
N THR A 95 8.45 -10.72 -0.35
CA THR A 95 9.65 -11.14 0.40
C THR A 95 9.26 -11.76 1.73
N GLU A 96 9.76 -12.96 2.00
CA GLU A 96 9.57 -13.63 3.28
C GLU A 96 10.51 -13.06 4.34
N ARG A 97 10.06 -13.03 5.60
CA ARG A 97 10.93 -12.68 6.73
C ARG A 97 12.17 -13.58 6.76
N GLY A 98 13.35 -12.98 6.63
CA GLY A 98 14.62 -13.68 6.44
C GLY A 98 15.29 -13.42 5.08
N GLY A 99 14.70 -12.57 4.23
CA GLY A 99 15.33 -12.05 3.02
C GLY A 99 15.08 -12.87 1.76
N ARG A 100 14.32 -13.96 1.84
CA ARG A 100 13.95 -14.76 0.66
C ARG A 100 12.97 -13.98 -0.21
N VAL A 101 13.39 -13.67 -1.44
CA VAL A 101 12.54 -13.02 -2.44
C VAL A 101 11.76 -14.08 -3.20
N HIS A 102 10.43 -14.03 -3.15
CA HIS A 102 9.57 -14.90 -3.97
C HIS A 102 9.44 -14.36 -5.39
N HIS A 103 9.30 -13.05 -5.51
CA HIS A 103 9.38 -12.30 -6.76
C HIS A 103 9.67 -10.83 -6.44
N SER A 104 10.29 -10.14 -7.38
CA SER A 104 10.48 -8.70 -7.33
C SER A 104 10.40 -8.14 -8.73
N ARG A 105 9.49 -7.19 -8.91
CA ARG A 105 9.34 -6.36 -10.10
C ARG A 105 9.37 -4.92 -9.62
N GLY A 106 9.90 -4.03 -10.44
CA GLY A 106 9.87 -2.60 -10.16
C GLY A 106 8.43 -2.07 -10.11
N PHE A 107 8.23 -0.97 -9.38
CA PHE A 107 6.96 -0.24 -9.31
C PHE A 107 6.38 -0.01 -10.71
N GLY A 108 5.09 -0.31 -10.89
CA GLY A 108 4.39 -0.06 -12.15
C GLY A 108 4.83 -0.94 -13.32
N ASN A 109 5.75 -1.89 -13.11
CA ASN A 109 6.17 -2.77 -14.19
C ASN A 109 5.09 -3.82 -14.49
N ARG A 110 4.26 -3.51 -15.47
CA ARG A 110 3.21 -4.39 -15.99
C ARG A 110 3.68 -5.28 -17.15
N ARG A 111 4.97 -5.27 -17.50
CA ARG A 111 5.50 -6.17 -18.54
C ARG A 111 5.41 -7.64 -18.06
N GLY A 112 4.86 -8.50 -18.91
CA GLY A 112 4.61 -9.92 -18.58
C GLY A 112 3.24 -10.13 -17.92
N ILE A 113 3.12 -11.20 -17.12
CA ILE A 113 1.85 -11.53 -16.43
C ILE A 113 1.81 -10.83 -15.08
N PRO A 114 1.03 -9.75 -14.90
CA PRO A 114 0.95 -9.03 -13.63
C PRO A 114 0.25 -9.90 -12.56
N ARG A 115 0.65 -9.72 -11.29
CA ARG A 115 0.10 -10.49 -10.16
C ARG A 115 -0.91 -9.64 -9.41
N ARG A 116 -2.20 -9.82 -9.73
CA ARG A 116 -3.29 -9.17 -9.01
C ARG A 116 -3.27 -9.58 -7.54
N LEU A 117 -3.43 -8.60 -6.66
CA LEU A 117 -3.66 -8.86 -5.25
C LEU A 117 -5.05 -9.46 -5.06
N LEU A 118 -5.27 -10.21 -3.98
CA LEU A 118 -6.62 -10.66 -3.62
C LEU A 118 -7.51 -9.43 -3.39
N ALA A 119 -8.76 -9.48 -3.87
CA ALA A 119 -9.69 -8.36 -3.79
C ALA A 119 -9.83 -7.81 -2.37
N ASP A 120 -10.00 -8.68 -1.37
CA ASP A 120 -10.12 -8.26 0.03
C ASP A 120 -8.87 -7.54 0.56
N LEU A 121 -7.67 -7.88 0.07
CA LEU A 121 -6.44 -7.17 0.41
C LEU A 121 -6.36 -5.82 -0.32
N GLY A 122 -6.78 -5.78 -1.59
CA GLY A 122 -6.87 -4.56 -2.39
C GLY A 122 -7.85 -3.55 -1.80
N ASP A 123 -8.96 -4.02 -1.23
CA ASP A 123 -9.94 -3.18 -0.54
C ASP A 123 -9.33 -2.54 0.71
N VAL A 124 -8.56 -3.29 1.50
CA VAL A 124 -7.86 -2.74 2.68
C VAL A 124 -6.92 -1.61 2.26
N LEU A 125 -6.13 -1.81 1.20
CA LEU A 125 -5.21 -0.78 0.70
C LEU A 125 -5.97 0.43 0.17
N THR A 126 -7.06 0.21 -0.54
CA THR A 126 -7.93 1.27 -1.08
C THR A 126 -8.55 2.09 0.05
N ILE A 127 -9.05 1.45 1.11
CA ILE A 127 -9.59 2.14 2.28
C ILE A 127 -8.50 2.96 2.98
N CYS A 128 -7.28 2.41 3.13
CA CYS A 128 -6.16 3.15 3.70
C CYS A 128 -5.75 4.36 2.84
N ALA A 129 -5.90 4.26 1.53
CA ALA A 129 -5.63 5.33 0.57
C ALA A 129 -6.66 6.49 0.63
N TYR A 130 -7.88 6.22 1.09
CA TYR A 130 -8.98 7.21 1.20
C TYR A 130 -9.10 7.88 2.57
N ASP A 131 -8.39 7.44 3.60
CA ASP A 131 -8.57 7.94 4.99
C ASP A 131 -7.86 9.29 5.27
N VAL A 132 -7.27 9.90 4.25
CA VAL A 132 -6.78 11.28 4.27
C VAL A 132 -7.84 12.16 3.60
N PRO A 133 -8.02 13.44 3.99
CA PRO A 133 -8.98 14.33 3.32
C PRO A 133 -8.61 14.50 1.83
N GLY A 134 -9.16 13.65 0.96
CA GLY A 134 -8.83 13.59 -0.45
C GLY A 134 -8.23 12.25 -0.88
N LEU A 135 -8.23 11.99 -2.18
CA LEU A 135 -7.59 10.79 -2.73
C LEU A 135 -6.08 11.01 -2.73
N ILE A 136 -5.33 10.05 -2.20
CA ILE A 136 -3.85 10.09 -2.18
C ILE A 136 -3.21 10.32 -3.56
N GLU A 137 -3.90 9.94 -4.64
CA GLU A 137 -3.43 10.16 -6.03
C GLU A 137 -3.27 11.66 -6.34
N ASP A 138 -3.96 12.54 -5.61
CA ASP A 138 -3.88 14.00 -5.73
C ASP A 138 -2.75 14.60 -4.89
N ALA A 139 -2.11 13.83 -3.99
CA ALA A 139 -1.04 14.32 -3.11
C ALA A 139 0.29 14.49 -3.87
N GLU A 140 1.27 15.17 -3.28
CA GLU A 140 2.64 15.21 -3.84
C GLU A 140 3.32 13.83 -3.76
N PRO A 141 4.08 13.40 -4.80
CA PRO A 141 4.80 12.14 -4.78
C PRO A 141 5.81 12.03 -3.62
N GLY A 142 6.00 10.82 -3.09
CA GLY A 142 7.06 10.50 -2.14
C GLY A 142 6.79 10.89 -0.69
N ARG A 143 5.55 11.25 -0.34
CA ARG A 143 5.15 11.51 1.04
C ARG A 143 4.25 10.38 1.59
N PRO A 144 4.71 9.59 2.57
CA PRO A 144 3.89 8.59 3.25
C PRO A 144 2.68 9.21 3.95
N LEU A 145 1.50 8.57 3.83
CA LEU A 145 0.30 9.03 4.52
C LEU A 145 0.21 8.54 5.96
N LYS A 146 -0.42 9.36 6.82
CA LYS A 146 -0.91 8.92 8.12
C LYS A 146 -2.02 7.90 7.92
N LEU A 147 -1.70 6.63 8.09
CA LEU A 147 -2.67 5.55 8.00
C LEU A 147 -3.59 5.58 9.22
N ARG A 148 -4.90 5.45 8.99
CA ARG A 148 -5.90 5.30 10.05
C ARG A 148 -6.85 4.17 9.67
N LYS A 149 -7.48 3.58 10.69
CA LYS A 149 -8.46 2.51 10.52
C LYS A 149 -9.83 3.13 10.29
N VAL A 150 -10.31 3.15 9.06
CA VAL A 150 -11.74 3.35 8.82
C VAL A 150 -12.48 2.07 9.16
N LYS A 151 -13.37 2.12 10.17
CA LYS A 151 -14.42 1.10 10.30
C LYS A 151 -15.33 1.25 9.09
N ALA A 152 -15.18 0.38 8.09
CA ALA A 152 -16.14 0.31 6.99
C ALA A 152 -17.54 0.08 7.60
N LYS A 153 -18.40 1.11 7.59
CA LYS A 153 -19.82 0.95 7.87
C LYS A 153 -20.38 0.13 6.71
N ARG A 154 -20.42 -1.19 6.84
CA ARG A 154 -21.25 -2.03 5.98
C ARG A 154 -22.70 -1.54 6.15
N LYS A 155 -23.18 -0.68 5.24
CA LYS A 155 -24.61 -0.56 5.00
C LYS A 155 -25.03 -1.86 4.31
N GLY A 156 -25.28 -2.89 5.11
CA GLY A 156 -26.04 -4.04 4.66
C GLY A 156 -27.44 -3.54 4.33
N LYS A 157 -27.69 -3.20 3.06
CA LYS A 157 -29.05 -3.09 2.57
C LYS A 157 -29.55 -4.52 2.43
N ALA A 158 -30.23 -4.99 3.46
CA ALA A 158 -31.07 -6.17 3.38
C ALA A 158 -32.05 -5.93 2.21
N ALA A 159 -31.79 -6.57 1.07
CA ALA A 159 -32.83 -6.91 0.12
C ALA A 159 -33.36 -8.28 0.52
N ALA A 160 -34.15 -8.27 1.61
CA ALA A 160 -35.14 -9.29 1.88
C ALA A 160 -36.50 -8.63 1.64
N LYS A 161 -37.41 -9.38 1.00
CA LYS A 161 -38.72 -9.05 0.39
C LYS A 161 -38.62 -8.88 -1.13
N ALA A 162 -39.30 -9.67 -1.95
CA ALA A 162 -40.32 -10.70 -1.71
C ALA A 162 -40.21 -11.78 -2.80
#